data_AF-A0AAV9MHY2-F1
#
_entry.id   AF-A0AAV9MHY2-F1
#
_cell.length_a   1.000
_cell.length_b   1.000
_cell.length_c   1.000
_cell.angle_alpha   90.00
_cell.angle_beta   90.00
_cell.angle_gamma   90.00
#
_symmetry.space_group_name_H-M   'P 1'
#
loop_
_entity.id
_entity.type
_entity.pdbx_description
1 polymer ?
#
loop_
_entity_poly.entity_id
_entity_poly.type
_entity_poly.pdbx_seq_one_letter_code
_entity_poly.pdbx_strand_id
1 'polypeptide(L)'
;MDASLVNKGKDQMQRPRCAEEKKESSCLPSASCTILQKHYCGGEMRENPHDIPSINTSGSHVLSTVSIFEMARAQLHQQTSKKEDSSSFTSNTYRGLYPQALKDFELALLLQDSAEMFSKRHYDRATELLRLCNLSASPSGTSVQRVVYYFCEALQERIDKDKGTLSPNRPEGWEEKPFNLDKILQNPMPIAVVCYQSSPFFQVPQFAGIQAIIDNVKSAKRVHLIDIGVKIGSHWAVLMQALDNVGDCPLELLKITAVATSKQMVEEIGKRLSSFAAENIKFPFSFKAVVSEMKDLSKDLFELDTNEVVAIYSEYGLGGMLAWPNHMESVLRLIKSLDPCVMVVIDTEANINAPIFMDRFNEALFLYGAFFDYLDVCMERDNHYRMTFEGLILRNIIQNIITCEGNERTFRNVRLEVWRDLFEKFGIKETELGESSLYQANLMADRCGHGFSTLDMNGKGLLIKWKGSPIIFASAWKFSP
;
A
#
# COMPACT_ATOMS: atom_id res chain seq x y z
N MET A 1 6.49 46.20 57.49
CA MET A 1 5.76 47.30 56.83
C MET A 1 6.12 47.18 55.36
N ASP A 2 5.44 46.27 54.66
CA ASP A 2 4.29 46.57 53.76
C ASP A 2 4.80 47.08 52.40
N ALA A 3 4.40 46.62 51.23
CA ALA A 3 3.25 45.84 50.73
C ALA A 3 3.71 45.14 49.40
N SER A 4 3.30 43.94 48.94
CA SER A 4 1.99 43.54 48.38
C SER A 4 1.43 44.60 47.40
N LEU A 5 1.09 44.39 46.11
CA LEU A 5 0.43 43.31 45.38
C LEU A 5 0.56 43.52 43.84
N VAL A 6 0.65 42.38 43.12
CA VAL A 6 -0.07 42.01 41.87
C VAL A 6 0.22 42.79 40.58
N ASN A 7 0.83 42.08 39.61
CA ASN A 7 0.45 42.23 38.21
C ASN A 7 0.37 40.86 37.51
N LYS A 8 -0.68 40.67 36.71
CA LYS A 8 -1.13 39.41 36.12
C LYS A 8 -0.22 38.98 34.96
N GLY A 9 0.37 37.78 35.05
CA GLY A 9 1.00 37.11 33.91
C GLY A 9 -0.06 36.45 33.03
N LYS A 10 -0.11 36.82 31.74
CA LYS A 10 -0.78 36.05 30.69
C LYS A 10 0.24 35.03 30.16
N ASP A 11 0.00 33.75 30.40
CA ASP A 11 0.75 32.67 29.76
C ASP A 11 0.39 32.62 28.26
N GLN A 12 1.32 33.05 27.41
CA GLN A 12 1.35 32.66 26.01
C GLN A 12 2.07 31.32 25.90
N MET A 13 1.29 30.29 25.62
CA MET A 13 1.73 28.92 25.35
C MET A 13 2.68 28.91 24.13
N GLN A 14 3.98 28.78 24.39
CA GLN A 14 5.02 28.63 23.38
C GLN A 14 4.84 27.30 22.64
N ARG A 15 4.79 27.37 21.30
CA ARG A 15 4.87 26.22 20.39
C ARG A 15 6.23 25.49 20.58
N PRO A 16 6.30 24.15 20.51
CA PRO A 16 7.58 23.45 20.63
C PRO A 16 8.46 23.78 19.41
N ARG A 17 9.68 24.21 19.67
CA ARG A 17 10.73 24.38 18.65
C ARG A 17 11.15 23.00 18.13
N CYS A 18 11.12 22.80 16.82
CA CYS A 18 11.78 21.68 16.17
C CYS A 18 13.26 21.66 16.55
N ALA A 19 13.77 20.49 16.93
CA ALA A 19 15.18 20.26 17.17
C ALA A 19 15.96 20.45 15.86
N GLU A 20 17.06 21.21 15.93
CA GLU A 20 17.96 21.48 14.82
C GLU A 20 18.73 20.20 14.43
N GLU A 21 18.43 19.68 13.23
CA GLU A 21 19.26 18.67 12.57
C GLU A 21 20.58 19.31 12.09
N LYS A 22 21.68 18.57 12.26
CA LYS A 22 23.02 18.97 11.82
C LYS A 22 23.02 19.19 10.29
N LYS A 23 23.54 20.35 9.87
CA LYS A 23 23.71 20.81 8.48
C LYS A 23 24.37 19.75 7.58
N GLU A 24 23.57 19.05 6.80
CA GLU A 24 23.93 18.66 5.43
C GLU A 24 23.54 19.81 4.47
N SER A 25 24.28 19.96 3.38
CA SER A 25 24.25 21.09 2.45
C SER A 25 22.83 21.54 2.08
N SER A 26 22.56 22.85 2.22
CA SER A 26 21.28 23.48 1.90
C SER A 26 20.94 23.39 0.40
N CYS A 27 20.36 22.28 0.00
CA CYS A 27 19.63 22.16 -1.25
C CYS A 27 18.17 22.53 -0.97
N LEU A 28 17.56 23.36 -1.83
CA LEU A 28 16.12 23.60 -1.77
C LEU A 28 15.38 22.24 -1.85
N PRO A 29 14.29 22.03 -1.09
CA PRO A 29 13.53 20.79 -1.16
C PRO A 29 13.13 20.49 -2.61
N SER A 30 13.30 19.23 -3.05
CA SER A 30 12.91 18.82 -4.40
C SER A 30 11.42 19.11 -4.66
N ALA A 31 11.06 19.18 -5.93
CA ALA A 31 9.68 19.37 -6.36
C ALA A 31 8.73 18.34 -5.72
N SER A 32 9.16 17.08 -5.71
CA SER A 32 8.44 15.95 -5.16
C SER A 32 8.32 16.06 -3.63
N CYS A 33 9.39 16.47 -2.93
CA CYS A 33 9.34 16.75 -1.49
C CYS A 33 8.27 17.79 -1.16
N THR A 34 8.20 18.88 -1.94
CA THR A 34 7.23 19.97 -1.70
C THR A 34 5.78 19.51 -1.89
N ILE A 35 5.51 18.70 -2.92
CA ILE A 35 4.16 18.16 -3.17
C ILE A 35 3.74 17.21 -2.05
N LEU A 36 4.62 16.29 -1.66
CA LEU A 36 4.35 15.39 -0.53
C LEU A 36 4.08 16.19 0.75
N GLN A 37 4.89 17.20 1.05
CA GLN A 37 4.68 18.09 2.20
C GLN A 37 3.36 18.85 2.14
N LYS A 38 2.93 19.33 0.96
CA LYS A 38 1.62 19.99 0.79
C LYS A 38 0.48 19.05 1.17
N HIS A 39 0.52 17.80 0.72
CA HIS A 39 -0.49 16.78 1.07
C HIS A 39 -0.42 16.36 2.55
N TYR A 40 0.75 16.52 3.18
CA TYR A 40 0.90 16.27 4.62
C TYR A 40 0.42 17.42 5.51
N CYS A 41 0.57 18.67 5.07
CA CYS A 41 0.20 19.86 5.85
C CYS A 41 -1.19 20.41 5.50
N GLY A 42 -1.72 20.09 4.32
CA GLY A 42 -3.03 20.54 3.83
C GLY A 42 -4.19 19.62 4.19
N GLY A 43 -3.91 18.50 4.86
CA GLY A 43 -4.94 17.61 5.38
C GLY A 43 -5.55 18.15 6.66
N GLU A 44 -6.40 19.17 6.57
CA GLU A 44 -7.63 19.03 7.35
C GLU A 44 -8.22 17.72 6.86
N MET A 45 -8.36 16.74 7.75
CA MET A 45 -9.27 15.63 7.45
C MET A 45 -10.54 16.30 6.98
N ARG A 46 -10.85 16.18 5.69
CA ARG A 46 -12.25 16.07 5.32
C ARG A 46 -12.68 14.83 6.06
N GLU A 47 -13.16 15.02 7.28
CA GLU A 47 -14.22 14.21 7.83
C GLU A 47 -15.31 14.31 6.75
N ASN A 48 -15.21 13.46 5.73
CA ASN A 48 -16.43 12.93 5.19
C ASN A 48 -17.10 12.33 6.41
N PRO A 49 -18.27 12.81 6.83
CA PRO A 49 -19.06 12.08 7.77
C PRO A 49 -19.38 10.78 7.05
N HIS A 50 -18.51 9.77 7.20
CA HIS A 50 -18.89 8.41 6.95
C HIS A 50 -20.00 8.20 7.96
N ASP A 51 -21.23 8.18 7.46
CA ASP A 51 -22.41 7.87 8.25
C ASP A 51 -22.04 6.69 9.13
N ILE A 52 -22.06 6.88 10.44
CA ILE A 52 -21.97 5.78 11.39
C ILE A 52 -22.99 4.76 10.89
N PRO A 53 -22.60 3.53 10.49
CA PRO A 53 -23.53 2.61 9.90
C PRO A 53 -24.72 2.46 10.84
N SER A 54 -25.89 2.95 10.43
CA SER A 54 -27.11 2.75 11.19
C SER A 54 -27.34 1.25 11.24
N ILE A 55 -27.25 0.66 12.43
CA ILE A 55 -27.45 -0.77 12.65
C ILE A 55 -28.94 -1.06 12.34
N ASN A 56 -29.24 -1.40 11.09
CA ASN A 56 -30.48 -2.08 10.76
C ASN A 56 -30.35 -3.52 11.28
N THR A 57 -30.96 -3.80 12.44
CA THR A 57 -31.01 -5.13 13.07
C THR A 57 -31.88 -6.13 12.31
N SER A 58 -32.02 -5.98 10.99
CA SER A 58 -32.82 -6.85 10.13
C SER A 58 -31.98 -7.32 8.93
N GLY A 59 -31.01 -8.18 9.21
CA GLY A 59 -30.19 -8.86 8.21
C GLY A 59 -28.90 -9.40 8.81
N SER A 60 -28.56 -10.66 8.53
CA SER A 60 -27.40 -11.38 9.09
C SER A 60 -26.04 -10.91 8.53
N HIS A 61 -25.75 -9.61 8.53
CA HIS A 61 -24.47 -9.10 8.05
C HIS A 61 -23.43 -9.09 9.17
N VAL A 62 -22.46 -10.00 9.07
CA VAL A 62 -21.21 -9.95 9.83
C VAL A 62 -20.49 -8.63 9.49
N LEU A 63 -20.16 -7.82 10.50
CA LEU A 63 -19.44 -6.56 10.31
C LEU A 63 -18.08 -6.80 9.65
N SER A 64 -17.66 -5.89 8.77
CA SER A 64 -16.29 -5.92 8.25
C SER A 64 -15.28 -5.59 9.34
N THR A 65 -14.05 -6.09 9.20
CA THR A 65 -12.94 -5.74 10.11
C THR A 65 -12.76 -4.22 10.21
N VAL A 66 -12.87 -3.52 9.07
CA VAL A 66 -12.77 -2.06 9.01
C VAL A 66 -13.90 -1.39 9.80
N SER A 67 -15.14 -1.86 9.66
CA SER A 67 -16.28 -1.31 10.40
C SER A 67 -16.06 -1.42 11.92
N ILE A 68 -15.50 -2.54 12.39
CA ILE A 68 -15.19 -2.74 13.81
C ILE A 68 -14.14 -1.72 14.29
N PHE A 69 -13.08 -1.49 13.50
CA PHE A 69 -12.06 -0.48 13.82
C PHE A 69 -12.61 0.96 13.77
N GLU A 70 -13.51 1.26 12.83
CA GLU A 70 -14.16 2.57 12.73
C GLU A 70 -15.06 2.84 13.93
N MET A 71 -15.87 1.85 14.33
CA MET A 71 -16.72 1.92 15.51
C MET A 71 -15.88 2.14 16.78
N ALA A 72 -14.76 1.42 16.92
CA ALA A 72 -13.88 1.55 18.07
C ALA A 72 -13.23 2.94 18.12
N ARG A 73 -12.75 3.45 16.97
CA ARG A 73 -12.24 4.81 16.84
C ARG A 73 -13.28 5.86 17.22
N ALA A 74 -14.51 5.71 16.73
CA ALA A 74 -15.59 6.63 17.00
C ALA A 74 -15.93 6.67 18.50
N GLN A 75 -15.93 5.51 19.17
CA GLN A 75 -16.15 5.45 20.62
C GLN A 75 -15.05 6.16 21.41
N LEU A 76 -13.77 5.98 21.06
CA LEU A 76 -12.66 6.66 21.74
C LEU A 76 -12.75 8.18 21.59
N HIS A 77 -13.08 8.69 20.40
CA HIS A 77 -13.30 10.13 20.20
C HIS A 77 -14.46 10.69 21.03
N GLN A 78 -15.54 9.93 21.20
CA GLN A 78 -16.66 10.34 22.06
C GLN A 78 -16.26 10.40 23.55
N GLN A 79 -15.41 9.48 24.01
CA GLN A 79 -14.88 9.47 25.38
C GLN A 79 -13.93 10.64 25.65
N THR A 80 -13.14 11.06 24.66
CA THR A 80 -12.21 12.20 24.81
C THR A 80 -12.94 13.55 24.79
N SER A 81 -14.06 13.65 24.05
CA SER A 81 -14.84 14.90 23.92
C SER A 81 -15.82 15.14 25.08
N LYS A 82 -16.40 14.09 25.65
CA LYS A 82 -17.22 14.16 26.87
C LYS A 82 -16.31 13.86 28.05
N LYS A 83 -15.96 14.87 28.86
CA LYS A 83 -15.24 14.70 30.14
C LYS A 83 -16.10 13.94 31.17
N GLU A 84 -16.46 12.69 30.92
CA GLU A 84 -17.26 11.83 31.80
C GLU A 84 -16.60 10.45 31.96
N ASP A 85 -16.80 9.84 33.13
CA ASP A 85 -16.14 8.62 33.58
C ASP A 85 -16.32 7.42 32.64
N SER A 86 -15.19 6.73 32.38
CA SER A 86 -14.99 5.71 31.33
C SER A 86 -15.79 4.42 31.49
N SER A 87 -16.57 4.25 32.55
CA SER A 87 -17.18 2.96 32.92
C SER A 87 -18.63 2.78 32.44
N SER A 88 -19.29 3.84 31.96
CA SER A 88 -20.74 3.80 31.66
C SER A 88 -21.08 3.66 30.17
N PHE A 89 -20.15 3.92 29.25
CA PHE A 89 -20.43 3.95 27.81
C PHE A 89 -20.36 2.59 27.10
N THR A 90 -19.67 1.60 27.67
CA THR A 90 -19.50 0.28 27.03
C THR A 90 -20.78 -0.55 27.00
N SER A 91 -21.79 -0.23 27.82
CA SER A 91 -22.91 -1.16 28.06
C SER A 91 -24.15 -0.94 27.19
N ASN A 92 -24.44 0.28 26.72
CA ASN A 92 -25.75 0.58 26.13
C ASN A 92 -25.77 0.72 24.59
N THR A 93 -24.69 1.17 23.94
CA THR A 93 -24.73 1.49 22.50
C THR A 93 -24.58 0.26 21.59
N TYR A 94 -23.90 -0.80 22.06
CA TYR A 94 -23.54 -1.95 21.21
C TYR A 94 -24.02 -3.31 21.76
N ARG A 95 -25.02 -3.29 22.63
CA ARG A 95 -25.64 -4.48 23.28
C ARG A 95 -26.26 -5.49 22.29
N GLY A 96 -26.36 -5.14 21.00
CA GLY A 96 -26.86 -5.98 19.92
C GLY A 96 -25.79 -6.72 19.12
N LEU A 97 -24.49 -6.55 19.42
CA LEU A 97 -23.43 -7.30 18.75
C LEU A 97 -23.44 -8.77 19.17
N TYR A 98 -23.15 -9.65 18.22
CA TYR A 98 -22.90 -11.07 18.52
C TYR A 98 -21.66 -11.23 19.42
N PRO A 99 -21.57 -12.29 20.25
CA PRO A 99 -20.50 -12.43 21.24
C PRO A 99 -19.07 -12.31 20.68
N GLN A 100 -18.82 -12.83 19.47
CA GLN A 100 -17.51 -12.71 18.83
C GLN A 100 -17.23 -11.28 18.35
N ALA A 101 -18.21 -10.61 17.74
CA ALA A 101 -18.07 -9.24 17.29
C ALA A 101 -17.82 -8.27 18.46
N LEU A 102 -18.41 -8.55 19.64
CA LEU A 102 -18.12 -7.78 20.85
C LEU A 102 -16.67 -7.95 21.31
N LYS A 103 -16.14 -9.17 21.31
CA LYS A 103 -14.73 -9.43 21.66
C LYS A 103 -13.76 -8.75 20.67
N ASP A 104 -14.07 -8.84 19.38
CA ASP A 104 -13.28 -8.19 18.33
C ASP A 104 -13.33 -6.66 18.48
N PHE A 105 -14.48 -6.11 18.83
CA PHE A 105 -14.65 -4.69 19.12
C PHE A 105 -13.86 -4.23 20.36
N GLU A 106 -13.89 -4.99 21.45
CA GLU A 106 -13.08 -4.72 22.65
C GLU A 106 -11.58 -4.76 22.33
N LEU A 107 -11.13 -5.70 21.51
CA LEU A 107 -9.74 -5.79 21.05
C LEU A 107 -9.32 -4.56 20.24
N ALA A 108 -10.19 -4.11 19.33
CA ALA A 108 -9.97 -2.90 18.54
C ALA A 108 -9.83 -1.65 19.43
N LEU A 109 -10.70 -1.50 20.43
CA LEU A 109 -10.64 -0.42 21.41
C LEU A 109 -9.30 -0.41 22.16
N LEU A 110 -8.89 -1.56 22.70
CA LEU A 110 -7.64 -1.68 23.46
C LEU A 110 -6.41 -1.31 22.61
N LEU A 111 -6.37 -1.78 21.36
CA LEU A 111 -5.25 -1.47 20.45
C LEU A 111 -5.19 0.02 20.11
N GLN A 112 -6.32 0.63 19.77
CA GLN A 112 -6.36 2.04 19.37
C GLN A 112 -6.10 2.97 20.56
N ASP A 113 -6.59 2.66 21.75
CA ASP A 113 -6.25 3.39 22.98
C ASP A 113 -4.76 3.23 23.31
N SER A 114 -4.18 2.04 23.12
CA SER A 114 -2.74 1.83 23.30
C SER A 114 -1.91 2.71 22.36
N ALA A 115 -2.28 2.78 21.09
CA ALA A 115 -1.63 3.65 20.11
C ALA A 115 -1.75 5.14 20.49
N GLU A 116 -2.91 5.56 21.01
CA GLU A 116 -3.11 6.92 21.51
C GLU A 116 -2.22 7.21 22.73
N MET A 117 -2.14 6.29 23.69
CA MET A 117 -1.24 6.40 24.85
C MET A 117 0.23 6.46 24.43
N PHE A 118 0.63 5.65 23.45
CA PHE A 118 1.97 5.72 22.84
C PHE A 118 2.23 7.10 22.23
N SER A 119 1.30 7.65 21.45
CA SER A 119 1.45 8.98 20.83
C SER A 119 1.63 10.10 21.86
N LYS A 120 1.04 9.94 23.05
CA LYS A 120 1.17 10.84 24.21
C LYS A 120 2.41 10.55 25.07
N ARG A 121 3.25 9.59 24.67
CA ARG A 121 4.43 9.10 25.41
C ARG A 121 4.10 8.46 26.76
N HIS A 122 2.86 8.03 26.97
CA HIS A 122 2.43 7.27 28.14
C HIS A 122 2.73 5.78 27.94
N TYR A 123 4.02 5.45 27.78
CA TYR A 123 4.45 4.12 27.35
C TYR A 123 4.03 2.99 28.30
N ASP A 124 4.05 3.22 29.62
CA ASP A 124 3.65 2.17 30.58
C ASP A 124 2.16 1.84 30.47
N ARG A 125 1.32 2.87 30.22
CA ARG A 125 -0.10 2.67 29.96
C ARG A 125 -0.34 1.98 28.63
N ALA A 126 0.39 2.36 27.58
CA ALA A 126 0.33 1.72 26.28
C ALA A 126 0.68 0.22 26.38
N THR A 127 1.78 -0.11 27.07
CA THR A 127 2.21 -1.50 27.29
C THR A 127 1.19 -2.31 28.09
N GLU A 128 0.55 -1.75 29.12
CA GLU A 128 -0.50 -2.48 29.86
C GLU A 128 -1.73 -2.76 28.97
N LEU A 129 -2.13 -1.83 28.12
CA LEU A 129 -3.20 -2.05 27.14
C LEU A 129 -2.83 -3.13 26.12
N LEU A 130 -1.59 -3.13 25.61
CA LEU A 130 -1.09 -4.19 24.72
C LEU A 130 -1.09 -5.56 25.40
N ARG A 131 -0.75 -5.62 26.69
CA ARG A 131 -0.81 -6.85 27.47
C ARG A 131 -2.23 -7.41 27.51
N LEU A 132 -3.24 -6.54 27.63
CA LEU A 132 -4.66 -6.94 27.56
C LEU A 132 -5.04 -7.42 26.16
N CYS A 133 -4.60 -6.75 25.10
CA CYS A 133 -4.80 -7.23 23.72
C CYS A 133 -4.25 -8.65 23.54
N ASN A 134 -3.02 -8.90 24.01
CA ASN A 134 -2.34 -10.19 23.86
C ASN A 134 -3.02 -11.36 24.59
N LEU A 135 -3.97 -11.11 25.50
CA LEU A 135 -4.79 -12.16 26.11
C LEU A 135 -5.81 -12.76 25.13
N SER A 136 -6.16 -12.04 24.06
CA SER A 136 -7.24 -12.45 23.13
C SER A 136 -6.89 -12.29 21.65
N ALA A 137 -5.85 -11.53 21.30
CA ALA A 137 -5.31 -11.47 19.95
C ALA A 137 -4.64 -12.81 19.59
N SER A 138 -4.79 -13.24 18.34
CA SER A 138 -4.28 -14.53 17.89
C SER A 138 -3.94 -14.48 16.40
N PRO A 139 -2.79 -15.04 15.95
CA PRO A 139 -2.43 -15.12 14.54
C PRO A 139 -3.28 -16.14 13.76
N SER A 140 -4.10 -16.95 14.43
CA SER A 140 -5.02 -17.92 13.80
C SER A 140 -6.50 -17.63 14.09
N GLY A 141 -6.79 -16.47 14.71
CA GLY A 141 -8.13 -16.05 15.10
C GLY A 141 -8.96 -15.43 13.96
N THR A 142 -9.96 -14.63 14.34
CA THR A 142 -10.71 -13.75 13.42
C THR A 142 -9.78 -12.77 12.71
N SER A 143 -10.23 -12.16 11.61
CA SER A 143 -9.48 -11.10 10.91
C SER A 143 -9.06 -9.98 11.88
N VAL A 144 -9.94 -9.55 12.78
CA VAL A 144 -9.62 -8.55 13.81
C VAL A 144 -8.53 -9.06 14.75
N GLN A 145 -8.65 -10.29 15.28
CA GLN A 145 -7.64 -10.86 16.16
C GLN A 145 -6.25 -10.96 15.50
N ARG A 146 -6.18 -11.32 14.22
CA ARG A 146 -4.92 -11.43 13.46
C ARG A 146 -4.29 -10.06 13.21
N VAL A 147 -5.08 -9.06 12.80
CA VAL A 147 -4.58 -7.69 12.61
C VAL A 147 -4.08 -7.12 13.93
N VAL A 148 -4.88 -7.25 15.00
CA VAL A 148 -4.50 -6.75 16.34
C VAL A 148 -3.22 -7.42 16.82
N TYR A 149 -3.06 -8.73 16.60
CA TYR A 149 -1.84 -9.46 16.96
C TYR A 149 -0.57 -8.82 16.35
N TYR A 150 -0.54 -8.60 15.04
CA TYR A 150 0.65 -8.02 14.38
C TYR A 150 0.88 -6.55 14.72
N PHE A 151 -0.18 -5.77 14.91
CA PHE A 151 -0.06 -4.38 15.37
C PHE A 151 0.43 -4.29 16.82
N CYS A 152 0.03 -5.21 17.70
CA CYS A 152 0.55 -5.29 19.07
C CYS A 152 2.04 -5.59 19.09
N GLU A 153 2.52 -6.56 18.28
CA GLU A 153 3.96 -6.84 18.14
C GLU A 153 4.73 -5.59 17.70
N ALA A 154 4.26 -4.93 16.63
CA ALA A 154 4.92 -3.77 16.07
C ALA A 154 4.92 -2.56 17.02
N LEU A 155 3.80 -2.30 17.72
CA LEU A 155 3.72 -1.19 18.66
C LEU A 155 4.57 -1.43 19.91
N GLN A 156 4.63 -2.68 20.40
CA GLN A 156 5.51 -3.03 21.51
C GLN A 156 6.98 -2.84 21.13
N GLU A 157 7.40 -3.32 19.95
CA GLU A 157 8.77 -3.10 19.45
C GLU A 157 9.10 -1.61 19.31
N ARG A 158 8.12 -0.80 18.86
CA ARG A 158 8.29 0.65 18.78
C ARG A 158 8.47 1.29 20.16
N ILE A 159 7.68 0.89 21.16
CA ILE A 159 7.82 1.35 22.55
C ILE A 159 9.20 1.02 23.09
N ASP A 160 9.68 -0.22 22.86
CA ASP A 160 10.98 -0.68 23.35
C ASP A 160 12.13 0.08 22.68
N LYS A 161 12.01 0.40 21.38
CA LYS A 161 12.96 1.25 20.64
C LYS A 161 13.00 2.66 21.23
N ASP A 162 11.85 3.27 21.49
CA ASP A 162 11.77 4.64 22.04
C ASP A 162 12.23 4.72 23.51
N LYS A 163 12.12 3.63 24.28
CA LYS A 163 12.66 3.51 25.65
C LYS A 163 14.15 3.15 25.69
N GLY A 164 14.74 2.71 24.58
CA GLY A 164 16.11 2.17 24.55
C GLY A 164 16.24 0.82 25.27
N THR A 165 15.14 0.07 25.41
CA THR A 165 15.07 -1.21 26.13
C THR A 165 15.03 -2.42 25.19
N LEU A 166 15.37 -2.23 23.90
CA LEU A 166 15.46 -3.33 22.94
C LEU A 166 16.37 -4.43 23.49
N SER A 167 15.83 -5.65 23.61
CA SER A 167 16.58 -6.80 24.11
C SER A 167 17.76 -7.11 23.19
N PRO A 168 18.99 -7.26 23.72
CA PRO A 168 20.15 -7.71 22.95
C PRO A 168 20.04 -9.20 22.54
N ASN A 169 19.12 -9.96 23.12
CA ASN A 169 18.88 -11.37 22.82
C ASN A 169 17.70 -11.53 21.84
N ARG A 170 17.85 -11.06 20.59
CA ARG A 170 16.98 -11.53 19.51
C ARG A 170 17.36 -12.98 19.13
N PRO A 171 16.43 -13.80 18.62
CA PRO A 171 16.76 -15.11 18.08
C PRO A 171 17.86 -15.00 17.02
N GLU A 172 18.83 -15.92 17.00
CA GLU A 172 19.87 -15.99 15.96
C GLU A 172 19.22 -15.92 14.56
N GLY A 173 19.61 -14.91 13.76
CA GLY A 173 19.04 -14.65 12.42
C GLY A 173 18.27 -13.33 12.28
N TRP A 174 17.95 -12.63 13.36
CA TRP A 174 17.41 -11.26 13.33
C TRP A 174 18.55 -10.24 13.17
N GLU A 175 19.06 -10.09 11.95
CA GLU A 175 19.91 -8.94 11.65
C GLU A 175 19.04 -7.67 11.61
N GLU A 176 19.55 -6.53 12.10
CA GLU A 176 19.03 -5.17 11.83
C GLU A 176 19.19 -4.81 10.33
N LYS A 177 18.93 -5.75 9.42
CA LYS A 177 18.88 -5.46 8.01
C LYS A 177 17.49 -4.91 7.71
N PRO A 178 17.38 -3.75 7.04
CA PRO A 178 16.09 -3.21 6.65
C PRO A 178 15.32 -4.28 5.89
N PHE A 179 14.06 -4.49 6.30
CA PHE A 179 13.16 -5.43 5.64
C PHE A 179 13.15 -5.16 4.14
N ASN A 180 13.72 -6.09 3.37
CA ASN A 180 13.84 -5.98 1.93
C ASN A 180 12.88 -6.99 1.31
N LEU A 181 11.69 -6.51 0.93
CA LEU A 181 10.66 -7.33 0.31
C LEU A 181 11.17 -7.98 -0.97
N ASP A 182 11.98 -7.30 -1.78
CA ASP A 182 12.58 -7.91 -2.96
C ASP A 182 13.42 -9.13 -2.56
N LYS A 183 14.22 -9.06 -1.49
CA LYS A 183 15.02 -10.18 -0.97
C LYS A 183 14.18 -11.35 -0.45
N ILE A 184 12.98 -11.11 0.04
CA ILE A 184 12.07 -12.20 0.44
C ILE A 184 11.37 -12.79 -0.79
N LEU A 185 11.04 -11.95 -1.77
CA LEU A 185 10.50 -12.37 -3.07
C LEU A 185 11.56 -13.01 -3.99
N GLN A 186 12.87 -12.85 -3.69
CA GLN A 186 14.00 -13.42 -4.43
C GLN A 186 13.97 -14.95 -4.46
N ASN A 187 13.47 -15.55 -3.40
CA ASN A 187 13.05 -16.94 -3.48
C ASN A 187 11.63 -16.89 -4.03
N PRO A 188 11.30 -17.52 -5.18
CA PRO A 188 9.93 -17.67 -5.63
C PRO A 188 9.20 -18.54 -4.60
N MET A 189 8.84 -17.96 -3.47
CA MET A 189 8.02 -18.61 -2.50
C MET A 189 6.74 -18.94 -3.25
N PRO A 190 6.36 -20.23 -3.32
CA PRO A 190 5.06 -20.60 -3.84
C PRO A 190 3.95 -19.79 -3.15
N ILE A 191 4.19 -19.27 -1.94
CA ILE A 191 3.28 -18.44 -1.15
C ILE A 191 2.83 -17.15 -1.84
N ALA A 192 3.74 -16.25 -2.25
CA ALA A 192 3.32 -15.02 -2.91
C ALA A 192 2.62 -15.35 -4.23
N VAL A 193 3.21 -16.27 -5.02
CA VAL A 193 2.64 -16.71 -6.29
C VAL A 193 1.24 -17.31 -6.12
N VAL A 194 1.05 -18.22 -5.17
CA VAL A 194 -0.23 -18.86 -4.88
C VAL A 194 -1.22 -17.86 -4.33
N CYS A 195 -0.83 -16.95 -3.43
CA CYS A 195 -1.72 -15.89 -2.98
C CYS A 195 -2.16 -15.00 -4.15
N TYR A 196 -1.24 -14.53 -5.00
CA TYR A 196 -1.57 -13.73 -6.18
C TYR A 196 -2.43 -14.49 -7.21
N GLN A 197 -2.16 -15.78 -7.43
CA GLN A 197 -2.91 -16.61 -8.37
C GLN A 197 -4.29 -17.02 -7.85
N SER A 198 -4.40 -17.25 -6.53
CA SER A 198 -5.63 -17.69 -5.87
C SER A 198 -6.54 -16.52 -5.49
N SER A 199 -6.06 -15.28 -5.64
CA SER A 199 -6.77 -14.05 -5.30
C SER A 199 -7.15 -13.28 -6.58
N PRO A 200 -8.41 -13.35 -7.02
CA PRO A 200 -8.87 -12.52 -8.13
C PRO A 200 -8.76 -11.00 -7.84
N PHE A 201 -8.70 -10.60 -6.57
CA PHE A 201 -8.64 -9.18 -6.16
C PHE A 201 -7.39 -8.47 -6.66
N PHE A 202 -6.22 -9.13 -6.58
CA PHE A 202 -4.97 -8.61 -7.14
C PHE A 202 -4.94 -8.68 -8.68
N GLN A 203 -5.77 -9.53 -9.29
CA GLN A 203 -5.83 -9.68 -10.75
C GLN A 203 -6.67 -8.60 -11.42
N VAL A 204 -7.71 -8.08 -10.75
CA VAL A 204 -8.55 -6.98 -11.26
C VAL A 204 -7.71 -5.81 -11.83
N PRO A 205 -6.82 -5.15 -11.05
CA PRO A 205 -6.04 -4.04 -11.57
C PRO A 205 -5.03 -4.48 -12.65
N GLN A 206 -4.47 -5.69 -12.54
CA GLN A 206 -3.50 -6.22 -13.51
C GLN A 206 -4.15 -6.38 -14.90
N PHE A 207 -5.30 -7.04 -14.98
CA PHE A 207 -6.00 -7.26 -16.25
C PHE A 207 -6.49 -5.95 -16.86
N ALA A 208 -7.00 -5.02 -16.05
CA ALA A 208 -7.38 -3.68 -16.51
C ALA A 208 -6.18 -2.92 -17.10
N GLY A 209 -5.03 -2.97 -16.40
CA GLY A 209 -3.79 -2.32 -16.80
C GLY A 209 -3.14 -2.92 -18.05
N ILE A 210 -3.08 -4.24 -18.13
CA ILE A 210 -2.57 -4.97 -19.32
C ILE A 210 -3.42 -4.62 -20.53
N GLN A 211 -4.75 -4.61 -20.39
CA GLN A 211 -5.65 -4.22 -21.47
C GLN A 211 -5.42 -2.77 -21.90
N ALA A 212 -5.14 -1.86 -20.95
CA ALA A 212 -4.82 -0.48 -21.29
C ALA A 212 -3.52 -0.37 -22.11
N ILE A 213 -2.52 -1.22 -21.83
CA ILE A 213 -1.32 -1.32 -22.67
C ILE A 213 -1.68 -1.83 -24.06
N ILE A 214 -2.42 -2.94 -24.16
CA ILE A 214 -2.84 -3.55 -25.43
C ILE A 214 -3.56 -2.53 -26.31
N ASP A 215 -4.52 -1.79 -25.75
CA ASP A 215 -5.31 -0.79 -26.47
C ASP A 215 -4.43 0.32 -27.09
N ASN A 216 -3.29 0.61 -26.47
CA ASN A 216 -2.35 1.64 -26.91
C ASN A 216 -1.22 1.12 -27.83
N VAL A 217 -1.00 -0.20 -27.91
CA VAL A 217 0.08 -0.79 -28.72
C VAL A 217 -0.40 -1.70 -29.85
N LYS A 218 -1.70 -2.01 -29.92
CA LYS A 218 -2.28 -2.96 -30.91
C LYS A 218 -2.02 -2.65 -32.39
N SER A 219 -1.69 -1.41 -32.74
CA SER A 219 -1.35 -1.02 -34.12
C SER A 219 0.16 -0.91 -34.37
N ALA A 220 0.98 -1.14 -33.34
CA ALA A 220 2.43 -1.06 -33.44
C ALA A 220 2.99 -2.38 -33.99
N LYS A 221 4.02 -2.27 -34.85
CA LYS A 221 4.76 -3.43 -35.37
C LYS A 221 5.83 -3.93 -34.39
N ARG A 222 6.42 -3.02 -33.63
CA ARG A 222 7.48 -3.32 -32.66
C ARG A 222 7.08 -2.68 -31.35
N VAL A 223 6.95 -3.49 -30.31
CA VAL A 223 6.52 -3.03 -28.98
C VAL A 223 7.64 -3.29 -27.99
N HIS A 224 7.97 -2.27 -27.20
CA HIS A 224 8.89 -2.39 -26.09
C HIS A 224 8.17 -2.06 -24.78
N LEU A 225 7.85 -3.10 -24.04
CA LEU A 225 7.25 -3.00 -22.74
C LEU A 225 8.34 -2.94 -21.66
N ILE A 226 8.29 -1.92 -20.82
CA ILE A 226 9.19 -1.75 -19.69
C ILE A 226 8.38 -2.01 -18.40
N ASP A 227 8.73 -3.08 -17.69
CA ASP A 227 8.16 -3.44 -16.39
C ASP A 227 9.05 -2.92 -15.26
N ILE A 228 8.56 -1.91 -14.56
CA ILE A 228 9.23 -1.27 -13.43
C ILE A 228 8.78 -1.95 -12.13
N GLY A 229 9.66 -2.76 -11.57
CA GLY A 229 9.40 -3.50 -10.33
C GLY A 229 8.74 -4.85 -10.58
N VAL A 230 9.21 -5.57 -11.62
CA VAL A 230 8.67 -6.87 -12.02
C VAL A 230 8.51 -7.78 -10.80
N LYS A 231 7.32 -8.35 -10.64
CA LYS A 231 7.01 -9.31 -9.57
C LYS A 231 7.25 -10.73 -10.06
N ILE A 232 6.18 -11.46 -10.36
CA ILE A 232 6.27 -12.82 -10.90
C ILE A 232 6.37 -12.77 -12.43
N GLY A 233 5.85 -11.73 -13.08
CA GLY A 233 5.88 -11.58 -14.53
C GLY A 233 4.93 -12.52 -15.29
N SER A 234 4.09 -13.31 -14.59
CA SER A 234 3.13 -14.23 -15.23
C SER A 234 2.08 -13.51 -16.06
N HIS A 235 1.75 -12.27 -15.71
CA HIS A 235 0.85 -11.41 -16.46
C HIS A 235 1.36 -11.09 -17.88
N TRP A 236 2.66 -11.21 -18.14
CA TRP A 236 3.22 -11.02 -19.47
C TRP A 236 2.91 -12.16 -20.44
N ALA A 237 2.67 -13.37 -19.93
CA ALA A 237 2.14 -14.45 -20.77
C ALA A 237 0.73 -14.11 -21.29
N VAL A 238 -0.11 -13.49 -20.46
CA VAL A 238 -1.46 -13.04 -20.84
C VAL A 238 -1.39 -11.95 -21.90
N LEU A 239 -0.50 -10.96 -21.74
CA LEU A 239 -0.27 -9.93 -22.74
C LEU A 239 0.20 -10.52 -24.08
N MET A 240 1.16 -11.44 -24.06
CA MET A 240 1.65 -12.09 -25.28
C MET A 240 0.53 -12.80 -26.04
N GLN A 241 -0.28 -13.59 -25.34
CA GLN A 241 -1.42 -14.29 -25.93
C GLN A 241 -2.45 -13.32 -26.49
N ALA A 242 -2.73 -12.21 -25.79
CA ALA A 242 -3.65 -11.22 -26.29
C ALA A 242 -3.12 -10.56 -27.58
N LEU A 243 -1.84 -10.20 -27.63
CA LEU A 243 -1.23 -9.61 -28.83
C LEU A 243 -1.18 -10.59 -30.02
N ASP A 244 -0.99 -11.90 -29.81
CA ASP A 244 -1.01 -12.89 -30.91
C ASP A 244 -2.39 -12.99 -31.59
N ASN A 245 -3.45 -12.55 -30.89
CA ASN A 245 -4.83 -12.60 -31.35
C ASN A 245 -5.40 -11.25 -31.78
N VAL A 246 -4.62 -10.15 -31.70
CA VAL A 246 -5.11 -8.79 -31.95
C VAL A 246 -4.59 -8.25 -33.28
N GLY A 247 -5.53 -7.89 -34.17
CA GLY A 247 -5.31 -7.02 -35.33
C GLY A 247 -4.98 -7.70 -36.66
N ASP A 248 -5.06 -6.92 -37.74
CA ASP A 248 -4.71 -7.34 -39.10
C ASP A 248 -3.21 -7.18 -39.42
N CYS A 249 -2.46 -6.50 -38.55
CA CYS A 249 -1.03 -6.24 -38.73
C CYS A 249 -0.21 -7.16 -37.81
N PRO A 250 0.60 -8.09 -38.35
CA PRO A 250 1.40 -8.97 -37.52
C PRO A 250 2.46 -8.19 -36.75
N LEU A 251 2.62 -8.51 -35.47
CA LEU A 251 3.68 -7.98 -34.63
C LEU A 251 5.04 -8.53 -35.11
N GLU A 252 5.99 -7.65 -35.37
CA GLU A 252 7.34 -7.98 -35.82
C GLU A 252 8.30 -8.24 -34.65
N LEU A 253 8.06 -7.62 -33.48
CA LEU A 253 8.84 -7.84 -32.27
C LEU A 253 8.07 -7.41 -31.01
N LEU A 254 8.07 -8.26 -29.99
CA LEU A 254 7.81 -7.86 -28.60
C LEU A 254 9.10 -7.92 -27.80
N LYS A 255 9.54 -6.78 -27.26
CA LYS A 255 10.63 -6.67 -26.29
C LYS A 255 10.06 -6.38 -24.91
N ILE A 256 10.43 -7.16 -23.91
CA ILE A 256 10.12 -6.88 -22.50
C ILE A 256 11.41 -6.58 -21.76
N THR A 257 11.55 -5.37 -21.24
CA THR A 257 12.62 -5.01 -20.30
C THR A 257 12.06 -5.01 -18.88
N ALA A 258 12.60 -5.85 -18.02
CA ALA A 258 12.16 -5.96 -16.63
C ALA A 258 13.23 -5.40 -15.69
N VAL A 259 12.85 -4.43 -14.86
CA VAL A 259 13.71 -3.80 -13.85
C VAL A 259 13.50 -4.50 -12.51
N ALA A 260 14.59 -5.01 -11.93
CA ALA A 260 14.59 -5.66 -10.62
C ALA A 260 15.91 -5.40 -9.87
N THR A 261 15.89 -5.56 -8.54
CA THR A 261 17.12 -5.53 -7.73
C THR A 261 17.81 -6.90 -7.67
N SER A 262 17.09 -7.99 -7.95
CA SER A 262 17.62 -9.35 -7.96
C SER A 262 17.90 -9.85 -9.37
N LYS A 263 19.17 -10.13 -9.64
CA LYS A 263 19.62 -10.78 -10.88
C LYS A 263 19.00 -12.17 -11.05
N GLN A 264 19.04 -13.01 -10.01
CA GLN A 264 18.55 -14.39 -10.10
C GLN A 264 17.06 -14.43 -10.45
N MET A 265 16.25 -13.65 -9.72
CA MET A 265 14.80 -13.60 -9.91
C MET A 265 14.44 -13.16 -11.35
N VAL A 266 15.04 -12.06 -11.82
CA VAL A 266 14.69 -11.52 -13.14
C VAL A 266 15.17 -12.42 -14.28
N GLU A 267 16.30 -13.11 -14.11
CA GLU A 267 16.78 -14.10 -15.09
C GLU A 267 15.85 -15.34 -15.14
N GLU A 268 15.35 -15.80 -14.01
CA GLU A 268 14.37 -16.90 -13.95
C GLU A 268 13.03 -16.52 -14.61
N ILE A 269 12.54 -15.29 -14.37
CA ILE A 269 11.35 -14.75 -15.04
C ILE A 269 11.58 -14.70 -16.55
N GLY A 270 12.73 -14.17 -16.98
CA GLY A 270 13.12 -14.07 -18.38
C GLY A 270 13.16 -15.43 -19.08
N LYS A 271 13.76 -16.44 -18.45
CA LYS A 271 13.75 -17.83 -18.96
C LYS A 271 12.33 -18.35 -19.13
N ARG A 272 11.48 -18.22 -18.11
CA ARG A 272 10.09 -18.72 -18.16
C ARG A 272 9.28 -18.04 -19.28
N LEU A 273 9.39 -16.71 -19.41
CA LEU A 273 8.69 -15.97 -20.45
C LEU A 273 9.21 -16.32 -21.85
N SER A 274 10.53 -16.53 -21.99
CA SER A 274 11.12 -16.92 -23.28
C SER A 274 10.69 -18.32 -23.71
N SER A 275 10.65 -19.27 -22.77
CA SER A 275 10.12 -20.62 -23.02
C SER A 275 8.64 -20.56 -23.41
N PHE A 276 7.82 -19.80 -22.67
CA PHE A 276 6.40 -19.63 -22.99
C PHE A 276 6.20 -19.04 -24.40
N ALA A 277 6.94 -17.98 -24.74
CA ALA A 277 6.86 -17.35 -26.05
C ALA A 277 7.26 -18.30 -27.18
N ALA A 278 8.34 -19.07 -27.01
CA ALA A 278 8.79 -20.04 -28.01
C ALA A 278 7.77 -21.15 -28.30
N GLU A 279 6.96 -21.52 -27.29
CA GLU A 279 5.97 -22.60 -27.40
C GLU A 279 4.59 -22.11 -27.86
N ASN A 280 4.21 -20.86 -27.56
CA ASN A 280 2.80 -20.42 -27.64
C ASN A 280 2.55 -19.23 -28.58
N ILE A 281 3.60 -18.54 -29.05
CA ILE A 281 3.48 -17.24 -29.71
C ILE A 281 4.15 -17.24 -31.09
N LYS A 282 3.55 -16.56 -32.08
CA LYS A 282 4.01 -16.61 -33.49
C LYS A 282 4.98 -15.49 -33.87
N PHE A 283 5.07 -14.45 -33.05
CA PHE A 283 5.95 -13.31 -33.29
C PHE A 283 7.28 -13.42 -32.52
N PRO A 284 8.36 -12.81 -33.01
CA PRO A 284 9.63 -12.74 -32.28
C PRO A 284 9.49 -12.09 -30.90
N PHE A 285 10.09 -12.73 -29.90
CA PHE A 285 10.13 -12.25 -28.51
C PHE A 285 11.57 -12.01 -28.05
N SER A 286 11.79 -10.92 -27.32
CA SER A 286 13.06 -10.59 -26.67
C SER A 286 12.81 -10.19 -25.22
N PHE A 287 13.63 -10.72 -24.30
CA PHE A 287 13.60 -10.34 -22.90
C PHE A 287 14.92 -9.70 -22.49
N LYS A 288 14.84 -8.60 -21.74
CA LYS A 288 15.98 -7.91 -21.15
C LYS A 288 15.82 -7.77 -19.64
N ALA A 289 16.82 -8.23 -18.90
CA ALA A 289 16.95 -7.95 -17.49
C ALA A 289 17.74 -6.65 -17.24
N VAL A 290 17.19 -5.73 -16.46
CA VAL A 290 17.90 -4.57 -15.92
C VAL A 290 18.01 -4.76 -14.40
N VAL A 291 19.20 -5.10 -13.94
CA VAL A 291 19.48 -5.30 -12.51
C VAL A 291 19.99 -4.00 -11.91
N SER A 292 19.10 -3.23 -11.29
CA SER A 292 19.41 -1.89 -10.80
C SER A 292 18.40 -1.44 -9.74
N GLU A 293 18.84 -0.55 -8.84
CA GLU A 293 17.91 0.20 -8.00
C GLU A 293 17.26 1.31 -8.82
N MET A 294 16.02 1.66 -8.48
CA MET A 294 15.26 2.69 -9.18
C MET A 294 15.98 4.05 -9.28
N LYS A 295 16.74 4.41 -8.24
CA LYS A 295 17.48 5.67 -8.17
C LYS A 295 18.69 5.74 -9.10
N ASP A 296 19.21 4.57 -9.52
CA ASP A 296 20.43 4.41 -10.31
C ASP A 296 20.14 4.13 -11.80
N LEU A 297 18.87 4.15 -12.20
CA LEU A 297 18.45 3.93 -13.58
C LEU A 297 18.92 5.06 -14.50
N SER A 298 19.32 4.67 -15.72
CA SER A 298 19.66 5.59 -16.80
C SER A 298 19.05 5.10 -18.12
N LYS A 299 18.90 6.02 -19.08
CA LYS A 299 18.20 5.75 -20.35
C LYS A 299 18.88 4.64 -21.17
N ASP A 300 20.21 4.59 -21.14
CA ASP A 300 21.01 3.64 -21.93
C ASP A 300 20.75 2.18 -21.52
N LEU A 301 20.33 1.94 -20.27
CA LEU A 301 20.00 0.59 -19.79
C LEU A 301 18.84 -0.05 -20.53
N PHE A 302 17.96 0.74 -21.15
CA PHE A 302 16.78 0.21 -21.85
C PHE A 302 17.06 -0.18 -23.30
N GLU A 303 18.17 0.28 -23.91
CA GLU A 303 18.52 0.03 -25.32
C GLU A 303 17.34 0.30 -26.27
N LEU A 304 16.86 1.54 -26.29
CA LEU A 304 15.71 1.91 -27.11
C LEU A 304 16.02 1.85 -28.61
N ASP A 305 15.06 1.35 -29.39
CA ASP A 305 15.06 1.38 -30.85
C ASP A 305 14.12 2.49 -31.34
N THR A 306 14.53 3.32 -32.30
CA THR A 306 13.68 4.40 -32.84
C THR A 306 12.42 3.90 -33.53
N ASN A 307 12.34 2.62 -33.89
CA ASN A 307 11.20 2.02 -34.56
C ASN A 307 10.23 1.29 -33.62
N GLU A 308 10.48 1.30 -32.30
CA GLU A 308 9.62 0.64 -31.32
C GLU A 308 8.67 1.62 -30.62
N VAL A 309 7.45 1.14 -30.32
CA VAL A 309 6.51 1.85 -29.46
C VAL A 309 6.74 1.39 -28.03
N VAL A 310 7.09 2.32 -27.15
CA VAL A 310 7.39 2.04 -25.74
C VAL A 310 6.11 2.12 -24.89
N ALA A 311 5.91 1.16 -24.01
CA ALA A 311 4.87 1.20 -22.96
C ALA A 311 5.52 0.90 -21.61
N ILE A 312 5.03 1.53 -20.54
CA ILE A 312 5.54 1.32 -19.18
C ILE A 312 4.45 0.73 -18.31
N TYR A 313 4.83 -0.26 -17.50
CA TYR A 313 3.99 -0.83 -16.46
C TYR A 313 4.71 -0.71 -15.13
N SER A 314 4.01 -0.27 -14.10
CA SER A 314 4.51 -0.27 -12.74
C SER A 314 3.43 -0.71 -11.76
N GLU A 315 3.64 -1.88 -11.17
CA GLU A 315 2.79 -2.44 -10.12
C GLU A 315 3.57 -2.43 -8.79
N TYR A 316 3.19 -1.52 -7.90
CA TYR A 316 3.89 -1.20 -6.64
C TYR A 316 5.37 -0.81 -6.80
N GLY A 317 5.82 -0.52 -8.03
CA GLY A 317 7.23 -0.20 -8.32
C GLY A 317 7.57 1.24 -7.97
N LEU A 318 6.72 2.20 -8.36
CA LEU A 318 6.94 3.62 -8.06
C LEU A 318 6.74 3.95 -6.57
N GLY A 319 5.85 3.25 -5.86
CA GLY A 319 5.61 3.48 -4.42
C GLY A 319 6.88 3.42 -3.56
N GLY A 320 7.83 2.53 -3.88
CA GLY A 320 9.11 2.44 -3.17
C GLY A 320 9.95 3.72 -3.23
N MET A 321 9.76 4.55 -4.25
CA MET A 321 10.46 5.84 -4.39
C MET A 321 9.94 6.91 -3.44
N LEU A 322 8.80 6.70 -2.78
CA LEU A 322 8.25 7.64 -1.79
C LEU A 322 9.12 7.73 -0.52
N ALA A 323 9.99 6.75 -0.27
CA ALA A 323 11.02 6.82 0.77
C ALA A 323 12.20 7.71 0.37
N TRP A 324 12.37 7.94 -0.93
CA TRP A 324 13.49 8.66 -1.53
C TRP A 324 13.00 9.80 -2.42
N PRO A 325 12.22 10.77 -1.89
CA PRO A 325 11.55 11.77 -2.70
C PRO A 325 12.50 12.66 -3.51
N ASN A 326 13.75 12.82 -3.06
CA ASN A 326 14.80 13.52 -3.80
C ASN A 326 15.20 12.81 -5.11
N HIS A 327 15.01 11.50 -5.21
CA HIS A 327 15.29 10.71 -6.42
C HIS A 327 14.02 10.49 -7.28
N MET A 328 12.83 10.77 -6.76
CA MET A 328 11.58 10.66 -7.54
C MET A 328 11.62 11.53 -8.80
N GLU A 329 12.11 12.77 -8.67
CA GLU A 329 12.19 13.72 -9.78
C GLU A 329 13.10 13.24 -10.93
N SER A 330 14.27 12.66 -10.60
CA SER A 330 15.15 12.10 -11.63
C SER A 330 14.53 10.88 -12.31
N VAL A 331 13.84 10.03 -11.56
CA VAL A 331 13.13 8.85 -12.10
C VAL A 331 11.99 9.29 -13.03
N LEU A 332 11.17 10.27 -12.64
CA LEU A 332 10.07 10.75 -13.49
C LEU A 332 10.57 11.43 -14.77
N ARG A 333 11.69 12.16 -14.68
CA ARG A 333 12.36 12.70 -15.88
C ARG A 333 12.90 11.60 -16.79
N LEU A 334 13.49 10.56 -16.21
CA LEU A 334 13.95 9.40 -16.95
C LEU A 334 12.77 8.73 -17.68
N ILE A 335 11.69 8.41 -16.96
CA ILE A 335 10.45 7.82 -17.51
C ILE A 335 9.94 8.66 -18.68
N LYS A 336 9.85 9.98 -18.52
CA LYS A 336 9.45 10.88 -19.62
C LYS A 336 10.43 10.82 -20.80
N SER A 337 11.74 10.73 -20.54
CA SER A 337 12.76 10.66 -21.59
C SER A 337 12.74 9.36 -22.41
N LEU A 338 12.05 8.31 -21.93
CA LEU A 338 11.82 7.07 -22.66
C LEU A 338 10.73 7.22 -23.74
N ASP A 339 10.04 8.36 -23.77
CA ASP A 339 8.94 8.67 -24.70
C ASP A 339 7.86 7.56 -24.81
N PRO A 340 7.33 7.07 -23.68
CA PRO A 340 6.35 6.00 -23.70
C PRO A 340 4.99 6.48 -24.22
N CYS A 341 4.35 5.65 -25.05
CA CYS A 341 2.99 5.92 -25.53
C CYS A 341 1.96 5.83 -24.41
N VAL A 342 2.19 5.04 -23.36
CA VAL A 342 1.35 4.93 -22.16
C VAL A 342 2.18 4.44 -20.99
N MET A 343 1.85 4.90 -19.78
CA MET A 343 2.32 4.33 -18.53
C MET A 343 1.13 3.88 -17.70
N VAL A 344 1.13 2.64 -17.22
CA VAL A 344 0.15 2.10 -16.29
C VAL A 344 0.76 2.04 -14.90
N VAL A 345 0.04 2.57 -13.90
CA VAL A 345 0.44 2.56 -12.50
C VAL A 345 -0.65 1.89 -11.68
N ILE A 346 -0.25 0.85 -10.95
CA ILE A 346 -1.07 0.13 -9.96
C ILE A 346 -0.37 0.27 -8.61
N ASP A 347 -1.07 0.83 -7.63
CA ASP A 347 -0.54 1.00 -6.28
C ASP A 347 -1.67 0.98 -5.25
N THR A 348 -1.31 0.98 -3.97
CA THR A 348 -2.23 0.98 -2.84
C THR A 348 -2.90 2.34 -2.69
N GLU A 349 -4.23 2.35 -2.54
CA GLU A 349 -5.03 3.56 -2.27
C GLU A 349 -5.10 3.85 -0.77
N ALA A 350 -3.97 4.26 -0.18
CA ALA A 350 -3.88 4.61 1.24
C ALA A 350 -2.78 5.66 1.51
N ASN A 351 -3.00 6.56 2.46
CA ASN A 351 -1.99 7.55 2.88
C ASN A 351 -1.21 7.11 4.12
N ILE A 352 -0.50 5.97 4.03
CA ILE A 352 0.38 5.49 5.12
C ILE A 352 1.73 6.23 5.15
N ASN A 353 1.90 7.28 4.35
CA ASN A 353 3.08 8.15 4.35
C ASN A 353 2.92 9.43 5.17
N ALA A 354 1.79 9.60 5.88
CA ALA A 354 1.54 10.76 6.74
C ALA A 354 2.70 11.00 7.75
N PRO A 355 3.02 12.26 8.09
CA PRO A 355 4.10 12.53 9.05
C PRO A 355 3.70 12.24 10.49
N ILE A 356 2.40 12.34 10.80
CA ILE A 356 1.86 12.14 12.14
C ILE A 356 1.64 10.65 12.39
N PHE A 357 2.18 10.14 13.48
CA PHE A 357 2.10 8.70 13.83
C PHE A 357 0.66 8.19 13.88
N MET A 358 -0.26 8.90 14.57
CA MET A 358 -1.64 8.44 14.71
C MET A 358 -2.39 8.40 13.37
N ASP A 359 -2.10 9.32 12.46
CA ASP A 359 -2.71 9.32 11.13
C ASP A 359 -2.23 8.11 10.33
N ARG A 360 -0.90 7.85 10.34
CA ARG A 360 -0.36 6.62 9.71
C ARG A 360 -0.90 5.36 10.35
N PHE A 361 -0.94 5.30 11.68
CA PHE A 361 -1.39 4.13 12.44
C PHE A 361 -2.83 3.77 12.06
N ASN A 362 -3.72 4.76 12.05
CA ASN A 362 -5.12 4.56 11.71
C ASN A 362 -5.28 4.15 10.24
N GLU A 363 -4.61 4.84 9.31
CA GLU A 363 -4.68 4.49 7.88
C GLU A 363 -4.18 3.06 7.63
N ALA A 364 -3.06 2.68 8.25
CA ALA A 364 -2.53 1.32 8.16
C ALA A 364 -3.49 0.30 8.79
N LEU A 365 -4.07 0.60 9.95
CA LEU A 365 -5.01 -0.29 10.64
C LEU A 365 -6.22 -0.58 9.75
N PHE A 366 -6.78 0.42 9.09
CA PHE A 366 -7.90 0.25 8.18
C PHE A 366 -7.51 -0.51 6.91
N LEU A 367 -6.38 -0.15 6.29
CA LEU A 367 -5.87 -0.82 5.09
C LEU A 367 -5.64 -2.32 5.34
N TYR A 368 -4.87 -2.66 6.38
CA TYR A 368 -4.61 -4.06 6.72
C TYR A 368 -5.83 -4.76 7.30
N GLY A 369 -6.73 -4.02 7.98
CA GLY A 369 -8.06 -4.52 8.33
C GLY A 369 -8.82 -5.06 7.11
N ALA A 370 -8.84 -4.29 6.02
CA ALA A 370 -9.49 -4.67 4.78
C ALA A 370 -8.77 -5.86 4.09
N PHE A 371 -7.43 -5.85 4.04
CA PHE A 371 -6.65 -6.96 3.47
C PHE A 371 -6.83 -8.29 4.24
N PHE A 372 -6.82 -8.26 5.57
CA PHE A 372 -7.01 -9.47 6.36
C PHE A 372 -8.45 -10.00 6.28
N ASP A 373 -9.44 -9.11 6.21
CA ASP A 373 -10.84 -9.50 5.94
C ASP A 373 -10.97 -10.15 4.55
N TYR A 374 -10.30 -9.57 3.54
CA TYR A 374 -10.21 -10.14 2.20
C TYR A 374 -9.63 -11.56 2.20
N LEU A 375 -8.48 -11.75 2.85
CA LEU A 375 -7.82 -13.05 2.95
C LEU A 375 -8.65 -14.07 3.76
N ASP A 376 -9.42 -13.63 4.77
CA ASP A 376 -10.29 -14.54 5.53
C ASP A 376 -11.45 -15.09 4.69
N VAL A 377 -11.96 -14.30 3.74
CA VAL A 377 -13.05 -14.71 2.85
C VAL A 377 -12.53 -15.55 1.67
N CYS A 378 -11.38 -15.19 1.11
CA CYS A 378 -10.91 -15.82 -0.14
C CYS A 378 -9.98 -17.02 0.07
N MET A 379 -9.47 -17.23 1.28
CA MET A 379 -8.56 -18.33 1.58
C MET A 379 -8.98 -19.05 2.87
N GLU A 380 -8.92 -20.37 2.87
CA GLU A 380 -9.24 -21.20 4.04
C GLU A 380 -8.39 -20.83 5.26
N ARG A 381 -8.93 -21.05 6.46
CA ARG A 381 -8.31 -20.57 7.70
C ARG A 381 -6.98 -21.25 8.02
N ASP A 382 -6.88 -22.53 7.72
CA ASP A 382 -5.70 -23.37 7.89
C ASP A 382 -4.81 -23.42 6.64
N ASN A 383 -5.11 -22.58 5.62
CA ASN A 383 -4.28 -22.49 4.43
C ASN A 383 -2.87 -21.99 4.78
N HIS A 384 -1.87 -22.86 4.60
CA HIS A 384 -0.48 -22.56 4.94
C HIS A 384 0.10 -21.37 4.15
N TYR A 385 -0.34 -21.17 2.90
CA TYR A 385 0.08 -20.04 2.09
C TYR A 385 -0.44 -18.72 2.68
N ARG A 386 -1.72 -18.68 3.07
CA ARG A 386 -2.29 -17.51 3.76
C ARG A 386 -1.54 -17.19 5.05
N MET A 387 -1.39 -18.18 5.94
CA MET A 387 -0.74 -17.98 7.24
C MET A 387 0.69 -17.47 7.09
N THR A 388 1.42 -17.97 6.08
CA THR A 388 2.78 -17.49 5.84
C THR A 388 2.80 -16.10 5.19
N PHE A 389 1.87 -15.79 4.30
CA PHE A 389 1.76 -14.46 3.72
C PHE A 389 1.45 -13.41 4.81
N GLU A 390 0.50 -13.70 5.70
CA GLU A 390 0.18 -12.86 6.85
C GLU A 390 1.37 -12.74 7.82
N GLY A 391 1.93 -13.88 8.25
CA GLY A 391 2.99 -13.93 9.27
C GLY A 391 4.39 -13.53 8.82
N LEU A 392 4.66 -13.51 7.50
CA LEU A 392 5.94 -13.09 6.95
C LEU A 392 5.84 -11.77 6.21
N ILE A 393 4.94 -11.64 5.23
CA ILE A 393 4.90 -10.45 4.36
C ILE A 393 4.17 -9.31 5.05
N LEU A 394 2.90 -9.51 5.43
CA LEU A 394 2.09 -8.44 6.02
C LEU A 394 2.64 -8.00 7.39
N ARG A 395 3.05 -8.96 8.23
CA ARG A 395 3.71 -8.68 9.52
C ARG A 395 4.87 -7.70 9.38
N ASN A 396 5.81 -7.99 8.47
CA ASN A 396 6.99 -7.14 8.32
C ASN A 396 6.66 -5.77 7.70
N ILE A 397 5.67 -5.69 6.81
CA ILE A 397 5.21 -4.41 6.27
C ILE A 397 4.60 -3.55 7.41
N ILE A 398 3.72 -4.15 8.22
CA ILE A 398 3.13 -3.50 9.40
C ILE A 398 4.25 -3.04 10.36
N GLN A 399 5.22 -3.91 10.65
CA GLN A 399 6.38 -3.54 11.48
C GLN A 399 7.13 -2.34 10.91
N ASN A 400 7.46 -2.30 9.61
CA ASN A 400 8.18 -1.16 9.03
C ASN A 400 7.38 0.16 9.12
N ILE A 401 6.06 0.11 8.94
CA ILE A 401 5.19 1.30 9.03
C ILE A 401 5.17 1.88 10.44
N ILE A 402 5.18 1.01 11.45
CA ILE A 402 5.00 1.37 12.87
C ILE A 402 6.33 1.65 13.58
N THR A 403 7.38 0.86 13.32
CA THR A 403 8.64 0.92 14.09
C THR A 403 9.68 1.85 13.48
N CYS A 404 9.69 2.02 12.16
CA CYS A 404 10.71 2.80 11.43
C CYS A 404 10.27 4.25 11.19
N GLU A 405 11.26 5.15 11.06
CA GLU A 405 11.07 6.54 10.63
C GLU A 405 12.18 6.94 9.65
N GLY A 406 12.05 8.10 9.00
CA GLY A 406 13.04 8.59 8.05
C GLY A 406 13.32 7.57 6.93
N ASN A 407 14.60 7.41 6.57
CA ASN A 407 15.03 6.51 5.49
C ASN A 407 14.85 5.02 5.83
N GLU A 408 14.71 4.66 7.11
CA GLU A 408 14.44 3.26 7.53
C GLU A 408 13.01 2.84 7.18
N ARG A 409 12.07 3.80 7.09
CA ARG A 409 10.68 3.53 6.72
C ARG A 409 10.56 3.51 5.20
N THR A 410 10.65 2.30 4.64
CA THR A 410 10.64 2.03 3.21
C THR A 410 9.24 1.74 2.67
N PHE A 411 8.31 1.28 3.51
CA PHE A 411 6.92 1.03 3.14
C PHE A 411 6.08 2.30 3.29
N ARG A 412 5.80 2.91 2.14
CA ARG A 412 5.09 4.18 2.01
C ARG A 412 4.12 4.07 0.84
N ASN A 413 2.88 4.48 1.05
CA ASN A 413 1.90 4.68 0.00
C ASN A 413 1.25 6.05 0.17
N VAL A 414 0.78 6.58 -0.95
CA VAL A 414 -0.03 7.78 -1.04
C VAL A 414 -1.23 7.49 -1.94
N ARG A 415 -2.32 8.20 -1.74
CA ARG A 415 -3.53 8.07 -2.57
C ARG A 415 -3.28 8.57 -3.99
N LEU A 416 -4.11 8.12 -4.94
CA LEU A 416 -4.05 8.48 -6.36
C LEU A 416 -3.98 10.01 -6.60
N GLU A 417 -4.63 10.81 -5.76
CA GLU A 417 -4.58 12.27 -5.85
C GLU A 417 -3.16 12.86 -5.71
N VAL A 418 -2.32 12.25 -4.88
CA VAL A 418 -0.93 12.68 -4.69
C VAL A 418 -0.09 12.31 -5.91
N TRP A 419 -0.36 11.15 -6.50
CA TRP A 419 0.27 10.73 -7.76
C TRP A 419 -0.09 11.67 -8.90
N ARG A 420 -1.35 12.14 -8.99
CA ARG A 420 -1.77 13.16 -9.98
C ARG A 420 -0.95 14.43 -9.86
N ASP A 421 -0.85 15.00 -8.65
CA ASP A 421 -0.09 16.23 -8.41
C ASP A 421 1.41 16.04 -8.75
N LEU A 422 1.98 14.89 -8.40
CA LEU A 422 3.37 14.54 -8.72
C LEU A 422 3.58 14.45 -10.24
N PHE A 423 2.76 13.67 -10.93
CA PHE A 423 2.89 13.41 -12.37
C PHE A 423 2.60 14.66 -13.21
N GLU A 424 1.61 15.47 -12.84
CA GLU A 424 1.26 16.71 -13.56
C GLU A 424 2.46 17.66 -13.64
N LYS A 425 3.25 17.76 -12.58
CA LYS A 425 4.46 18.61 -12.54
C LYS A 425 5.52 18.19 -13.55
N PHE A 426 5.51 16.94 -13.99
CA PHE A 426 6.41 16.40 -15.02
C PHE A 426 5.75 16.31 -16.39
N GLY A 427 4.56 16.89 -16.57
CA GLY A 427 3.80 16.82 -17.82
C GLY A 427 3.22 15.44 -18.12
N ILE A 428 3.14 14.58 -17.11
CA ILE A 428 2.53 13.25 -17.18
C ILE A 428 1.06 13.42 -16.76
N LYS A 429 0.13 13.13 -17.66
CA LYS A 429 -1.30 13.42 -17.51
C LYS A 429 -2.12 12.16 -17.48
N GLU A 430 -3.07 12.09 -16.55
CA GLU A 430 -3.97 10.95 -16.44
C GLU A 430 -4.87 10.83 -17.68
N THR A 431 -4.99 9.61 -18.20
CA THR A 431 -5.86 9.25 -19.32
C THR A 431 -6.88 8.21 -18.89
N GLU A 432 -8.00 8.17 -19.60
CA GLU A 432 -9.08 7.20 -19.33
C GLU A 432 -8.61 5.77 -19.62
N LEU A 433 -9.04 4.86 -18.75
CA LEU A 433 -9.03 3.43 -19.04
C LEU A 433 -10.14 3.13 -20.05
N GLY A 434 -9.82 2.40 -21.12
CA GLY A 434 -10.79 2.07 -22.16
C GLY A 434 -11.91 1.14 -21.67
N GLU A 435 -13.00 1.06 -22.43
CA GLU A 435 -14.11 0.15 -22.12
C GLU A 435 -13.65 -1.30 -21.99
N SER A 436 -12.70 -1.74 -22.81
CA SER A 436 -12.09 -3.06 -22.73
C SER A 436 -11.37 -3.28 -21.39
N SER A 437 -10.63 -2.28 -20.89
CA SER A 437 -9.97 -2.37 -19.59
C SER A 437 -10.96 -2.51 -18.45
N LEU A 438 -12.04 -1.72 -18.47
CA LEU A 438 -13.10 -1.80 -17.47
C LEU A 438 -13.86 -3.13 -17.56
N TYR A 439 -14.08 -3.65 -18.77
CA TYR A 439 -14.67 -4.96 -18.98
C TYR A 439 -13.82 -6.08 -18.37
N GLN A 440 -12.50 -6.07 -18.61
CA GLN A 440 -11.58 -7.03 -18.01
C GLN A 440 -11.55 -6.93 -16.48
N ALA A 441 -11.61 -5.71 -15.93
CA ALA A 441 -11.69 -5.48 -14.50
C ALA A 441 -12.96 -6.10 -13.90
N ASN A 442 -14.12 -5.85 -14.49
CA ASN A 442 -15.40 -6.39 -14.05
C ASN A 442 -15.43 -7.93 -14.11
N LEU A 443 -14.92 -8.52 -15.21
CA LEU A 443 -14.84 -9.98 -15.35
C LEU A 443 -14.00 -10.63 -14.24
N MET A 444 -12.93 -9.98 -13.80
CA MET A 444 -12.11 -10.46 -12.69
C MET A 444 -12.75 -10.18 -11.34
N ALA A 445 -13.44 -9.05 -11.18
CA ALA A 445 -14.15 -8.71 -9.96
C ALA A 445 -15.32 -9.67 -9.69
N ASP A 446 -16.02 -10.14 -10.73
CA ASP A 446 -17.07 -11.15 -10.62
C ASP A 446 -16.54 -12.50 -10.10
N ARG A 447 -15.23 -12.76 -10.28
CA ARG A 447 -14.55 -13.93 -9.70
C ARG A 447 -14.12 -13.71 -8.25
N CYS A 448 -14.03 -12.45 -7.78
CA CYS A 448 -13.79 -12.13 -6.37
C CYS A 448 -15.05 -12.49 -5.56
N GLY A 449 -14.96 -13.54 -4.75
CA GLY A 449 -16.06 -14.13 -4.00
C GLY A 449 -17.08 -13.15 -3.40
N HIS A 450 -18.36 -13.47 -3.64
CA HIS A 450 -19.54 -13.01 -2.89
C HIS A 450 -19.95 -11.54 -3.04
N GLY A 451 -19.48 -10.81 -4.06
CA GLY A 451 -19.95 -9.44 -4.34
C GLY A 451 -19.47 -8.39 -3.34
N PHE A 452 -18.45 -8.71 -2.54
CA PHE A 452 -17.81 -7.76 -1.61
C PHE A 452 -16.77 -6.87 -2.28
N SER A 453 -16.20 -7.33 -3.40
CA SER A 453 -15.31 -6.52 -4.23
C SER A 453 -16.17 -5.61 -5.11
N THR A 454 -15.90 -4.32 -5.07
CA THR A 454 -16.61 -3.32 -5.89
C THR A 454 -15.60 -2.44 -6.61
N LEU A 455 -15.99 -1.98 -7.79
CA LEU A 455 -15.18 -1.15 -8.66
C LEU A 455 -15.80 0.24 -8.73
N ASP A 456 -15.00 1.27 -8.51
CA ASP A 456 -15.43 2.67 -8.62
C ASP A 456 -14.43 3.47 -9.44
N MET A 457 -14.88 4.58 -10.01
CA MET A 457 -14.00 5.53 -10.68
C MET A 457 -13.65 6.68 -9.74
N ASN A 458 -12.36 6.99 -9.63
CA ASN A 458 -11.88 8.24 -9.03
C ASN A 458 -11.14 8.99 -10.14
N GLY A 459 -11.70 10.10 -10.62
CA GLY A 459 -11.19 10.76 -11.82
C GLY A 459 -11.21 9.81 -13.01
N LYS A 460 -10.05 9.57 -13.63
CA LYS A 460 -9.90 8.63 -14.76
C LYS A 460 -9.31 7.27 -14.34
N GLY A 461 -8.96 7.12 -13.06
CA GLY A 461 -8.43 5.89 -12.49
C GLY A 461 -9.52 5.00 -11.91
N LEU A 462 -9.25 3.71 -11.93
CA LEU A 462 -10.09 2.66 -11.34
C LEU A 462 -9.68 2.45 -9.88
N LEU A 463 -10.64 2.47 -8.97
CA LEU A 463 -10.49 2.05 -7.58
C LEU A 463 -11.08 0.65 -7.39
N ILE A 464 -10.34 -0.19 -6.71
CA ILE A 464 -10.75 -1.54 -6.31
C ILE A 464 -10.99 -1.50 -4.80
N LYS A 465 -12.23 -1.78 -4.41
CA LYS A 465 -12.72 -1.66 -3.04
C LYS A 465 -13.11 -3.02 -2.48
N TRP A 466 -12.82 -3.24 -1.20
CA TRP A 466 -13.29 -4.40 -0.45
C TRP A 466 -14.29 -3.95 0.62
N LYS A 467 -15.54 -4.44 0.53
CA LYS A 467 -16.65 -4.06 1.42
C LYS A 467 -16.77 -2.53 1.59
N GLY A 468 -16.58 -1.79 0.48
CA GLY A 468 -16.65 -0.33 0.43
C GLY A 468 -15.33 0.40 0.72
N SER A 469 -14.33 -0.26 1.33
CA SER A 469 -13.02 0.35 1.61
C SER A 469 -12.11 0.27 0.37
N PRO A 470 -11.62 1.40 -0.16
CA PRO A 470 -10.64 1.38 -1.25
C PRO A 470 -9.30 0.80 -0.77
N ILE A 471 -8.72 -0.09 -1.56
CA ILE A 471 -7.45 -0.74 -1.23
C ILE A 471 -6.41 -0.50 -2.33
N ILE A 472 -6.80 -0.61 -3.60
CA ILE A 472 -5.89 -0.56 -4.75
C ILE A 472 -6.47 0.40 -5.79
N PHE A 473 -5.63 1.12 -6.49
CA PHE A 473 -6.01 1.80 -7.72
C PHE A 473 -5.25 1.25 -8.93
N ALA A 474 -5.85 1.38 -10.11
CA ALA A 474 -5.19 1.23 -11.40
C ALA A 474 -5.42 2.50 -12.23
N SER A 475 -4.37 3.05 -12.82
CA SER A 475 -4.42 4.30 -13.57
C SER A 475 -3.52 4.26 -14.80
N ALA A 476 -3.91 4.99 -15.84
CA ALA A 476 -3.13 5.11 -17.07
C ALA A 476 -2.74 6.57 -17.31
N TRP A 477 -1.56 6.78 -17.90
CA TRP A 477 -0.95 8.09 -18.03
C TRP A 477 -0.31 8.29 -19.41
N LYS A 478 -0.46 9.50 -19.94
CA LYS A 478 0.12 9.98 -21.20
C LYS A 478 1.13 11.09 -20.94
N PHE A 479 2.07 11.26 -21.86
CA PHE A 479 3.18 12.19 -21.71
C PHE A 479 2.91 13.39 -22.61
N SER A 480 2.88 14.57 -22.02
CA SER A 480 2.81 15.82 -22.80
C SER A 480 4.19 16.06 -23.43
N PRO A 481 4.23 16.50 -24.71
CA PRO A 481 5.47 16.88 -25.39
C PRO A 481 6.37 17.81 -24.55
#